data_AF-S6UIS9-F1
#
_entry.id   AF-S6UIS9-F1
#
_cell.length_a   1.000
_cell.length_b   1.000
_cell.length_c   1.000
_cell.angle_alpha   90.00
_cell.angle_beta   90.00
_cell.angle_gamma   90.00
#
_symmetry.space_group_name_H-M   'P 1'
#
loop_
_entity.id
_entity.type
_entity.pdbx_description
1 polymer ?
#
loop_
_entity_poly.entity_id
_entity_poly.type
_entity_poly.pdbx_seq_one_letter_code
_entity_poly.pdbx_strand_id
1 'polypeptide(L)' 'MLHIAQPALSQQLVTLEAELQQQLLIRTKRGVTPTEAGKVLYGHAQVILRQCEQAQSDVNASGLALSGPV' A
#
# COMPACT_ATOMS: atom_id res chain seq x y z
N MET A 1 -5.26 11.62 -8.84
CA MET A 1 -5.02 12.40 -7.61
C MET A 1 -5.38 11.53 -6.42
N LEU A 2 -4.42 11.15 -5.58
CA LEU A 2 -4.70 10.42 -4.34
C LEU A 2 -5.49 11.36 -3.40
N HIS A 3 -6.68 10.94 -2.98
CA HIS A 3 -7.60 11.68 -2.10
C HIS A 3 -7.14 11.68 -0.63
N ILE A 4 -5.83 11.80 -0.38
CA ILE A 4 -5.29 11.85 0.98
C ILE A 4 -4.53 13.14 1.12
N ALA A 5 -4.94 13.97 2.09
CA ALA A 5 -4.21 15.17 2.45
C ALA A 5 -2.75 14.80 2.76
N GLN A 6 -1.81 15.48 2.12
CA GLN A 6 -0.36 15.30 2.25
C GLN A 6 0.17 15.18 3.72
N PRO A 7 -0.44 15.81 4.74
CA PRO A 7 -0.08 15.60 6.14
C PRO A 7 -0.38 14.18 6.66
N ALA A 8 -1.51 13.59 6.28
CA ALA A 8 -1.93 12.27 6.76
C ALA A 8 -1.01 11.16 6.24
N LEU A 9 -0.62 11.25 4.96
CA LEU A 9 0.36 10.35 4.34
C LEU A 9 1.73 10.42 5.03
N SER A 10 2.19 11.63 5.36
CA SER A 10 3.46 11.81 6.06
C SER A 10 3.43 11.20 7.47
N GLN A 11 2.32 11.34 8.18
CA GLN A 11 2.16 10.77 9.52
C GLN A 11 2.10 9.23 9.48
N GLN A 12 1.39 8.65 8.52
CA GLN A 12 1.31 7.20 8.33
C GLN A 12 2.67 6.59 8.04
N LEU A 13 3.49 7.26 7.21
CA LEU A 13 4.86 6.82 6.94
C LEU A 13 5.74 6.86 8.18
N VAL A 14 5.65 7.91 9.00
CA VAL A 14 6.41 8.00 10.26
C VAL A 14 6.02 6.89 11.23
N THR A 15 4.73 6.59 11.36
CA THR A 15 4.26 5.47 12.20
C THR A 15 4.83 4.14 11.70
N LEU A 16 4.79 3.91 10.38
CA LEU A 16 5.32 2.69 9.80
C LEU A 16 6.84 2.57 9.95
N GLU A 17 7.58 3.66 9.79
CA GLU A 17 9.03 3.71 10.06
C GLU A 17 9.34 3.37 11.53
N ALA A 18 8.51 3.85 12.46
CA ALA A 18 8.65 3.54 13.88
C ALA A 18 8.31 2.08 14.19
N GLU A 19 7.28 1.50 13.59
CA GLU A 19 6.94 0.09 13.78
C GLU A 19 8.02 -0.86 13.23
N LEU A 20 8.56 -0.52 12.06
CA LEU A 20 9.62 -1.30 11.41
C LEU A 20 11.02 -1.01 11.95
N GLN A 21 11.16 0.01 12.81
CA GLN A 21 12.44 0.51 13.33
C GLN A 21 13.45 0.81 12.20
N GLN A 22 12.96 1.26 11.05
CA GLN A 22 13.74 1.54 9.85
C GLN A 22 13.23 2.78 9.15
N GLN A 23 14.15 3.65 8.71
CA GLN A 23 13.80 4.77 7.85
C GLN A 23 13.52 4.25 6.45
N LEU A 24 12.36 4.58 5.90
CA LEU A 24 11.91 4.16 4.57
C LEU A 24 12.16 5.26 3.54
N LEU A 25 12.16 6.53 3.97
CA LEU A 25 12.32 7.69 3.09
C LEU A 25 13.34 8.69 3.65
N ILE A 26 14.20 9.20 2.76
CA ILE A 26 15.10 10.32 3.03
C ILE A 26 14.50 11.58 2.40
N ARG A 27 14.33 12.63 3.22
CA ARG A 27 13.89 13.95 2.75
C ARG A 27 15.12 14.80 2.44
N THR A 28 15.21 15.29 1.21
CA THR A 28 16.27 16.19 0.73
C THR A 28 15.67 17.52 0.26
N LYS A 29 16.52 18.55 0.08
CA LYS A 29 16.09 19.84 -0.49
C LYS A 29 15.47 19.72 -1.90
N ARG A 30 15.68 18.61 -2.59
CA ARG A 30 15.18 18.34 -3.95
C ARG A 30 13.93 17.46 -3.98
N GLY A 31 13.48 16.95 -2.82
CA GLY A 31 12.33 16.05 -2.73
C GLY A 31 12.60 14.86 -1.82
N VAL A 32 11.87 13.77 -2.03
CA VAL A 32 11.92 12.56 -1.19
C VAL A 32 12.50 11.40 -2.01
N THR A 33 13.38 10.61 -1.39
CA THR A 33 14.02 9.44 -2.03
C THR A 33 13.89 8.24 -1.11
N PRO A 34 13.52 7.04 -1.62
CA PRO A 34 13.44 5.84 -0.80
C PRO A 34 14.82 5.37 -0.34
N THR A 35 14.89 4.85 0.88
CA THR A 35 16.03 4.09 1.38
C THR A 35 16.05 2.68 0.79
N GLU A 36 17.10 1.90 1.06
CA GLU A 36 17.12 0.47 0.70
C GLU A 36 15.97 -0.30 1.38
N ALA A 37 15.72 -0.04 2.67
CA ALA A 37 14.57 -0.60 3.37
C ALA A 37 13.23 -0.18 2.73
N GLY A 38 13.13 1.09 2.31
CA GLY A 38 11.98 1.61 1.57
C GLY A 38 11.75 0.89 0.24
N LYS A 39 12.82 0.58 -0.51
CA LYS A 39 12.73 -0.19 -1.77
C LYS A 39 12.26 -1.62 -1.53
N VAL A 40 12.78 -2.29 -0.50
CA VAL A 40 12.36 -3.64 -0.12
C VAL A 40 10.88 -3.65 0.23
N LEU A 41 10.46 -2.76 1.12
CA LEU A 41 9.05 -2.64 1.51
C LEU A 41 8.16 -2.33 0.30
N TYR A 42 8.60 -1.45 -0.60
CA TYR A 42 7.84 -1.10 -1.80
C TYR A 42 7.56 -2.34 -2.68
N GLY A 43 8.55 -3.19 -2.88
CA GLY A 43 8.38 -4.45 -3.63
C GLY A 43 7.33 -5.36 -2.98
N HIS A 44 7.39 -5.54 -1.65
CA HIS A 44 6.41 -6.34 -0.92
C HIS A 44 5.01 -5.70 -0.94
N ALA A 45 4.91 -4.40 -0.72
CA ALA A 45 3.65 -3.67 -0.71
C ALA A 45 2.90 -3.80 -2.05
N GLN A 46 3.62 -3.71 -3.17
CA GLN A 46 3.02 -3.91 -4.50
C GLN A 46 2.42 -5.31 -4.67
N VAL A 47 3.09 -6.35 -4.16
CA VAL A 47 2.58 -7.73 -4.24
C VAL A 47 1.34 -7.88 -3.37
N ILE A 48 1.38 -7.40 -2.13
CA ILE A 48 0.27 -7.48 -1.18
C ILE A 48 -0.95 -6.77 -1.74
N LEU A 49 -0.79 -5.55 -2.27
CA LEU A 49 -1.91 -4.79 -2.86
C LEU A 49 -2.56 -5.55 -4.01
N ARG A 50 -1.77 -6.14 -4.93
CA ARG A 50 -2.30 -6.97 -6.00
C ARG A 50 -3.04 -8.20 -5.48
N GLN A 51 -2.54 -8.84 -4.42
CA GLN A 51 -3.22 -9.98 -3.80
C GLN A 51 -4.54 -9.58 -3.14
N CYS A 52 -4.59 -8.41 -2.48
CA CYS A 52 -5.83 -7.88 -1.93
C CYS A 52 -6.86 -7.55 -3.02
N GLU A 53 -6.42 -6.94 -4.12
CA GLU A 53 -7.28 -6.68 -5.28
C GLU A 53 -7.84 -8.00 -5.86
N GLN A 54 -6.98 -8.99 -6.06
CA GLN A 54 -7.39 -10.31 -6.54
C GLN A 54 -8.39 -10.98 -5.59
N ALA A 55 -8.12 -10.97 -4.28
CA ALA A 55 -9.02 -11.54 -3.29
C ALA A 55 -10.39 -10.86 -3.31
N GLN A 56 -10.43 -9.53 -3.47
CA GLN A 56 -11.68 -8.80 -3.61
C GLN A 56 -12.44 -9.19 -4.88
N SER A 57 -11.73 -9.34 -6.01
CA SER A 57 -12.30 -9.82 -7.26
C SER A 57 -12.87 -11.24 -7.14
N ASP A 58 -12.13 -12.15 -6.50
CA ASP A 58 -12.54 -13.55 -6.34
C ASP A 58 -13.78 -13.67 -5.43
N VAL A 59 -13.84 -12.90 -4.34
CA VAL A 59 -15.01 -12.83 -3.46
C VAL A 59 -16.22 -12.28 -4.20
N ASN A 60 -16.05 -11.20 -4.98
CA ASN A 60 -17.15 -10.63 -5.76
C ASN A 60 -17.64 -11.62 -6.83
N ALA A 61 -16.74 -12.30 -7.53
CA ALA A 61 -17.08 -13.32 -8.52
C ALA A 61 -17.82 -14.52 -7.90
N SER A 62 -17.43 -14.92 -6.69
CA SER A 62 -18.09 -16.00 -5.93
C SER A 62 -19.54 -15.63 -5.56
N GLY A 63 -19.81 -14.35 -5.27
CA GLY A 63 -21.17 -13.87 -5.01
C GLY A 63 -22.09 -13.86 -6.24
N LEU A 64 -21.54 -13.62 -7.44
CA LEU A 64 -22.29 -13.66 -8.70
C LEU A 64 -22.65 -15.09 -9.14
N ALA A 65 -21.81 -16.09 -8.82
CA ALA A 65 -22.05 -17.48 -9.18
C ALA A 65 -23.27 -18.11 -8.47
N LEU A 66 -23.73 -17.53 -7.36
CA LEU A 66 -24.92 -17.98 -6.61
C LEU A 66 -26.23 -17.37 -7.14
N SER A 67 -26.16 -16.50 -8.16
CA SER A 67 -27.32 -15.84 -8.77
C SER A 67 -27.61 -16.35 -10.19
N GLY A 68 -27.37 -17.63 -10.45
CA GLY A 68 -27.79 -18.30 -11.68
C GLY A 68 -29.31 -18.50 -11.70
N PRO A 69 -29.99 -18.32 -12.85
CA PRO A 69 -31.45 -18.35 -12.93
C PRO A 69 -31.98 -19.73 -12.57
N VAL A 70 -32.92 -19.77 -11.62
CA VAL A 70 -33.84 -20.90 -11.38
C VAL A 70 -34.81 -21.06 -12.54
#